data_AF-A0A353B913-F1
#
_entry.id   AF-A0A353B913-F1
#
_cell.length_a   1.000
_cell.length_b   1.000
_cell.length_c   1.000
_cell.angle_alpha   90.00
_cell.angle_beta   90.00
_cell.angle_gamma   90.00
#
_symmetry.space_group_name_H-M   'P 1'
#
loop_
_entity.id
_entity.type
_entity.pdbx_description
1 polymer ?
#
loop_
_entity_poly.entity_id
_entity_poly.type
_entity_poly.pdbx_seq_one_letter_code
_entity_poly.pdbx_strand_id
1 'polypeptide(L)'
;MRAANRITHYTEDKMPKFYASCGSQNLVVAADTAEQAAMRLIDELLAAHVWIYEDALLRDQDRRDHLILEALMHLDTTVSVSERGNGHYEAGLFGVPELLDHWHRLMSAVSKALSSAGLPNDRALPDANDVSQQPPEPR
;
A
#
# COMPACT_ATOMS: atom_id res chain seq x y z
N MET A 1 -32.20 41.35 12.58
CA MET A 1 -30.97 40.88 11.90
C MET A 1 -30.37 39.73 12.71
N ARG A 2 -30.73 38.48 12.39
CA ARG A 2 -30.14 37.28 13.01
C ARG A 2 -29.18 36.67 11.99
N ALA A 3 -27.90 36.65 12.32
CA ALA A 3 -26.89 35.91 11.58
C ALA A 3 -27.17 34.41 11.81
N ALA A 4 -27.54 33.71 10.75
CA ALA A 4 -27.70 32.26 10.77
C ALA A 4 -26.30 31.63 10.84
N ASN A 5 -25.97 31.13 12.01
CA ASN A 5 -24.79 30.31 12.25
C ASN A 5 -25.02 28.95 11.57
N ARG A 6 -24.57 28.81 10.31
CA ARG A 6 -24.60 27.53 9.60
C ARG A 6 -23.42 26.72 10.12
N ILE A 7 -23.68 25.97 11.20
CA ILE A 7 -22.80 24.92 11.68
C ILE A 7 -22.78 23.87 10.55
N THR A 8 -21.67 23.82 9.81
CA THR A 8 -21.37 22.71 8.92
C THR A 8 -21.24 21.48 9.81
N HIS A 9 -22.29 20.64 9.82
CA HIS A 9 -22.16 19.28 10.32
C HIS A 9 -21.07 18.62 9.45
N TYR A 10 -19.88 18.48 10.00
CA TYR A 10 -18.87 17.55 9.51
C TYR A 10 -19.50 16.18 9.77
N THR A 11 -20.17 15.64 8.76
CA THR A 11 -20.42 14.19 8.73
C THR A 11 -19.04 13.56 8.89
N GLU A 12 -18.85 12.75 9.92
CA GLU A 12 -17.97 11.58 9.80
C GLU A 12 -18.50 10.80 8.61
N ASP A 13 -18.08 11.19 7.42
CA ASP A 13 -18.37 10.52 6.17
C ASP A 13 -17.64 9.19 6.31
N LYS A 14 -18.37 8.16 6.74
CA LYS A 14 -17.81 6.82 6.92
C LYS A 14 -17.37 6.36 5.55
N MET A 15 -16.07 6.47 5.29
CA MET A 15 -15.45 5.94 4.08
C MET A 15 -15.97 4.52 3.83
N PRO A 16 -16.46 4.21 2.62
CA PRO A 16 -17.04 2.91 2.33
C PRO A 16 -16.01 1.80 2.58
N LYS A 17 -16.53 0.67 3.07
CA LYS A 17 -15.74 -0.52 3.35
C LYS A 17 -15.66 -1.36 2.08
N PHE A 18 -14.44 -1.66 1.65
CA PHE A 18 -14.16 -2.52 0.50
C PHE A 18 -13.44 -3.79 0.93
N TYR A 19 -13.62 -4.82 0.11
CA TYR A 19 -12.98 -6.11 0.16
C TYR A 19 -12.20 -6.26 -1.14
N ALA A 20 -10.88 -6.15 -1.07
CA ALA A 20 -9.98 -6.28 -2.21
C ALA A 20 -9.28 -7.65 -2.16
N SER A 21 -9.19 -8.34 -3.29
CA SER A 21 -8.52 -9.64 -3.37
C SER A 21 -7.73 -9.82 -4.66
N CYS A 22 -6.61 -10.53 -4.55
CA CYS A 22 -5.73 -10.89 -5.66
C CYS A 22 -5.20 -12.30 -5.40
N GLY A 23 -5.70 -13.30 -6.13
CA GLY A 23 -5.42 -14.72 -5.84
C GLY A 23 -5.79 -15.09 -4.40
N SER A 24 -4.81 -15.56 -3.63
CA SER A 24 -4.98 -15.91 -2.21
C SER A 24 -4.91 -14.71 -1.26
N GLN A 25 -4.51 -13.53 -1.75
CA GLN A 25 -4.33 -12.33 -0.95
C GLN A 25 -5.64 -11.58 -0.80
N ASN A 26 -5.95 -11.11 0.42
CA ASN A 26 -7.19 -10.42 0.73
C ASN A 26 -6.93 -9.26 1.69
N LEU A 27 -7.56 -8.12 1.44
CA LEU A 27 -7.53 -6.94 2.29
C LEU A 27 -8.93 -6.38 2.46
N VAL A 28 -9.26 -6.01 3.70
CA VAL A 28 -10.49 -5.30 4.02
C VAL A 28 -10.12 -3.88 4.43
N VAL A 29 -10.55 -2.89 3.67
CA VAL A 29 -10.06 -1.52 3.80
C VAL A 29 -11.19 -0.50 3.66
N ALA A 30 -11.13 0.57 4.44
CA ALA A 30 -11.97 1.75 4.21
C ALA A 30 -11.26 2.66 3.20
N ALA A 31 -11.94 2.99 2.10
CA ALA A 31 -11.39 3.82 1.02
C ALA A 31 -12.50 4.66 0.40
N ASP A 32 -12.14 5.72 -0.34
CA ASP A 32 -13.15 6.55 -1.01
C ASP A 32 -13.66 5.89 -2.30
N THR A 33 -12.82 5.06 -2.93
CA THR A 33 -13.12 4.39 -4.19
C THR A 33 -12.58 2.96 -4.21
N ALA A 34 -13.16 2.12 -5.07
CA ALA A 34 -12.68 0.76 -5.31
C ALA A 34 -11.23 0.73 -5.85
N GLU A 35 -10.85 1.72 -6.66
CA GLU A 35 -9.48 1.85 -7.16
C GLU A 35 -8.49 2.13 -6.03
N GLN A 36 -8.84 3.00 -5.07
CA GLN A 36 -8.02 3.21 -3.89
C GLN A 36 -7.90 1.94 -3.04
N ALA A 37 -8.98 1.17 -2.90
CA ALA A 37 -8.93 -0.12 -2.19
C ALA A 37 -8.02 -1.12 -2.90
N ALA A 38 -8.06 -1.19 -4.24
CA ALA A 38 -7.15 -2.02 -5.03
C ALA A 38 -5.69 -1.57 -4.88
N MET A 39 -5.42 -0.27 -4.96
CA MET A 39 -4.09 0.29 -4.74
C MET A 39 -3.57 0.00 -3.33
N ARG A 40 -4.43 0.03 -2.31
CA ARG A 40 -4.07 -0.32 -0.93
C ARG A 40 -3.68 -1.78 -0.77
N LEU A 41 -4.36 -2.70 -1.48
CA LEU A 41 -3.94 -4.10 -1.50
C LEU A 41 -2.54 -4.24 -2.12
N ILE A 42 -2.28 -3.55 -3.23
CA ILE A 42 -0.96 -3.58 -3.88
C ILE A 42 0.12 -2.97 -2.98
N ASP A 43 -0.17 -1.86 -2.30
CA ASP A 43 0.76 -1.24 -1.34
C ASP A 43 1.14 -2.20 -0.21
N GLU A 44 0.16 -2.90 0.38
CA GLU A 44 0.41 -3.89 1.44
C GLU A 44 1.27 -5.05 0.94
N LEU A 45 0.99 -5.57 -0.26
CA LEU A 45 1.72 -6.71 -0.82
C LEU A 45 3.15 -6.35 -1.25
N LEU A 46 3.39 -5.10 -1.66
CA LEU A 46 4.70 -4.62 -2.10
C LEU A 46 5.48 -3.89 -1.00
N ALA A 47 4.92 -3.73 0.20
CA ALA A 47 5.55 -3.04 1.32
C ALA A 47 6.95 -3.60 1.64
N ALA A 48 7.11 -4.92 1.56
CA ALA A 48 8.38 -5.61 1.80
C ALA A 48 9.46 -5.29 0.74
N HIS A 49 9.10 -4.67 -0.38
CA HIS A 49 10.01 -4.33 -1.48
C HIS A 49 10.28 -2.82 -1.58
N VAL A 50 9.81 -2.01 -0.63
CA VAL A 50 10.05 -0.56 -0.63
C VAL A 50 11.54 -0.21 -0.57
N TRP A 51 12.38 -1.06 0.03
CA TRP A 51 13.82 -0.87 0.14
C TRP A 51 14.53 -0.63 -1.20
N ILE A 52 13.99 -1.15 -2.32
CA ILE A 52 14.59 -0.97 -3.66
C ILE A 52 14.67 0.51 -4.07
N TYR A 53 13.85 1.38 -3.47
CA TYR A 53 13.83 2.82 -3.72
C TYR A 53 14.85 3.62 -2.91
N GLU A 54 15.50 2.97 -1.96
CA GLU A 54 16.56 3.52 -1.13
C GLU A 54 17.94 3.13 -1.67
N ASP A 55 18.02 2.04 -2.44
CA ASP A 55 19.25 1.59 -3.07
C ASP A 55 19.65 2.51 -4.24
N ALA A 56 20.77 3.21 -4.04
CA ALA A 56 21.36 4.13 -5.03
C ALA A 56 22.03 3.41 -6.21
N LEU A 57 22.30 2.10 -6.11
CA LEU A 57 22.91 1.30 -7.17
C LEU A 57 21.88 0.78 -8.18
N LEU A 58 20.59 0.76 -7.81
CA LEU A 58 19.52 0.32 -8.68
C LEU A 58 19.04 1.45 -9.59
N ARG A 59 18.99 1.19 -10.89
CA ARG A 59 18.34 2.09 -11.85
C ARG A 59 16.83 1.92 -11.77
N ASP A 60 16.11 2.91 -12.31
CA ASP A 60 14.64 2.88 -12.36
C ASP A 60 14.08 1.63 -13.04
N GLN A 61 14.70 1.20 -14.14
CA GLN A 61 14.33 -0.04 -14.84
C GLN A 61 14.59 -1.29 -13.97
N ASP A 62 15.71 -1.35 -13.24
CA ASP A 62 16.03 -2.49 -12.39
C ASP A 62 14.99 -2.66 -11.26
N ARG A 63 14.52 -1.53 -10.69
CA ARG A 63 13.43 -1.51 -9.70
C ARG A 63 12.11 -1.97 -10.30
N ARG A 64 11.79 -1.54 -11.52
CA ARG A 64 10.56 -1.96 -12.21
C ARG A 64 10.58 -3.45 -12.54
N ASP A 65 11.70 -3.95 -13.03
CA ASP A 65 11.89 -5.37 -13.35
C ASP A 65 11.76 -6.24 -12.09
N HIS A 66 12.34 -5.80 -10.97
CA HIS A 66 12.17 -6.44 -9.67
C HIS A 66 10.69 -6.60 -9.31
N LEU A 67 9.91 -5.52 -9.36
CA LEU A 67 8.48 -5.55 -9.02
C LEU A 67 7.65 -6.42 -9.96
N ILE A 68 7.98 -6.43 -11.26
CA ILE A 68 7.31 -7.29 -12.24
C ILE A 68 7.56 -8.77 -11.90
N LEU A 69 8.80 -9.13 -11.56
CA LEU A 69 9.13 -10.49 -11.16
C LEU A 69 8.39 -10.90 -9.89
N GLU A 70 8.36 -10.03 -8.87
CA GLU A 70 7.61 -10.30 -7.65
C GLU A 70 6.12 -10.50 -7.91
N ALA A 71 5.51 -9.67 -8.75
CA ALA A 71 4.11 -9.82 -9.11
C ALA A 71 3.82 -11.10 -9.90
N LEU A 72 4.68 -11.48 -10.85
CA LEU A 72 4.51 -12.73 -11.60
C LEU A 72 4.61 -13.97 -10.71
N MET A 73 5.35 -13.90 -9.60
CA MET A 73 5.51 -15.00 -8.66
C MET A 73 4.39 -15.08 -7.62
N HIS A 74 3.87 -13.93 -7.18
CA HIS A 74 3.02 -13.87 -5.98
C HIS A 74 1.61 -13.33 -6.21
N LEU A 75 1.35 -12.66 -7.34
CA LEU A 75 0.07 -12.01 -7.62
C LEU A 75 -0.64 -12.68 -8.80
N ASP A 76 -1.96 -12.67 -8.75
CA ASP A 76 -2.78 -12.90 -9.94
C ASP A 76 -2.68 -11.70 -10.90
N THR A 77 -3.22 -11.84 -12.11
CA THR A 77 -3.20 -10.76 -13.11
C THR A 77 -4.16 -9.61 -12.80
N THR A 78 -5.08 -9.80 -11.85
CA THR A 78 -6.12 -8.82 -11.51
C THR A 78 -6.38 -8.74 -10.01
N VAL A 79 -6.82 -7.57 -9.57
CA VAL A 79 -7.40 -7.32 -8.24
C VAL A 79 -8.91 -7.15 -8.41
N SER A 80 -9.69 -7.99 -7.72
CA SER A 80 -11.15 -7.83 -7.62
C SER A 80 -11.52 -7.07 -6.37
N VAL A 81 -12.47 -6.14 -6.49
CA VAL A 81 -12.95 -5.33 -5.38
C VAL A 81 -14.47 -5.45 -5.24
N SER A 82 -14.92 -5.56 -4.01
CA SER A 82 -16.32 -5.71 -3.63
C SER A 82 -16.67 -4.83 -2.43
N GLU A 83 -17.90 -4.34 -2.36
CA GLU A 83 -18.46 -3.66 -1.18
C GLU A 83 -19.18 -4.64 -0.26
N ARG A 84 -19.54 -5.82 -0.77
CA ARG A 84 -20.43 -6.78 -0.09
C ARG A 84 -19.70 -7.96 0.55
N GLY A 85 -18.43 -8.17 0.21
CA GLY A 85 -17.60 -9.26 0.74
C GLY A 85 -16.73 -9.95 -0.32
N ASN A 86 -15.77 -10.77 0.13
CA ASN A 86 -14.86 -11.52 -0.75
C ASN A 86 -15.64 -12.50 -1.67
N GLY A 87 -15.08 -12.78 -2.85
CA GLY A 87 -15.71 -13.67 -3.85
C GLY A 87 -16.69 -12.96 -4.79
N HIS A 88 -16.82 -11.64 -4.66
CA HIS A 88 -17.57 -10.78 -5.56
C HIS A 88 -16.63 -9.70 -6.15
N TYR A 89 -17.03 -9.08 -7.25
CA TYR A 89 -16.23 -8.09 -7.98
C TYR A 89 -17.08 -6.90 -8.47
N GLU A 90 -18.23 -6.66 -7.83
CA GLU A 90 -19.20 -5.65 -8.26
C GLU A 90 -18.68 -4.22 -8.20
N ALA A 91 -17.66 -3.96 -7.36
CA ALA A 91 -17.09 -2.63 -7.22
C ALA A 91 -15.94 -2.37 -8.22
N GLY A 92 -15.32 -3.42 -8.75
CA GLY A 92 -14.34 -3.30 -9.84
C GLY A 92 -13.42 -4.49 -10.02
N LEU A 93 -12.79 -4.53 -11.20
CA LEU A 93 -11.69 -5.42 -11.52
C LEU A 93 -10.56 -4.58 -12.11
N PHE A 94 -9.38 -4.64 -11.51
CA PHE A 94 -8.23 -3.81 -11.85
C PHE A 94 -7.06 -4.69 -12.27
N GLY A 95 -6.39 -4.34 -13.37
CA GLY A 95 -5.20 -5.07 -13.79
C GLY A 95 -4.03 -4.80 -12.87
N VAL A 96 -3.35 -5.86 -12.44
CA VAL A 96 -2.13 -5.75 -11.63
C VAL A 96 -1.01 -5.00 -12.34
N PRO A 97 -0.76 -5.15 -13.66
CA PRO A 97 0.26 -4.38 -14.36
C PRO A 97 0.06 -2.85 -14.25
N GLU A 98 -1.17 -2.37 -14.39
CA GLU A 98 -1.50 -0.95 -14.32
C GLU A 98 -1.34 -0.41 -12.89
N LEU A 99 -1.82 -1.17 -11.90
CA LEU A 99 -1.65 -0.81 -10.49
C LEU A 99 -0.18 -0.79 -10.07
N LEU A 100 0.61 -1.76 -10.54
CA LEU A 100 2.06 -1.80 -10.35
C LEU A 100 2.75 -0.57 -10.93
N ASP A 101 2.41 -0.19 -12.16
CA ASP A 101 2.99 0.99 -12.81
C ASP A 101 2.63 2.27 -12.04
N HIS A 102 1.40 2.38 -11.54
CA HIS A 102 0.97 3.50 -10.70
C HIS A 102 1.71 3.54 -9.35
N TRP A 103 1.79 2.41 -8.66
CA TRP A 103 2.51 2.28 -7.40
C TRP A 103 3.99 2.60 -7.58
N HIS A 104 4.62 2.07 -8.64
CA HIS A 104 6.02 2.32 -8.94
C HIS A 104 6.30 3.81 -9.19
N ARG A 105 5.45 4.48 -9.98
CA ARG A 105 5.55 5.93 -10.22
C ARG A 105 5.42 6.73 -8.92
N LEU A 106 4.47 6.35 -8.06
CA LEU A 106 4.26 7.00 -6.76
C LEU A 106 5.51 6.87 -5.89
N MET A 107 6.03 5.65 -5.72
CA MET A 107 7.19 5.40 -4.88
C MET A 107 8.47 6.04 -5.43
N SER A 108 8.66 6.05 -6.75
CA SER A 108 9.75 6.81 -7.39
C SER A 108 9.63 8.31 -7.13
N ALA A 109 8.42 8.88 -7.14
CA ALA A 109 8.21 10.29 -6.83
C ALA A 109 8.46 10.60 -5.35
N VAL A 110 8.01 9.74 -4.43
CA VAL A 110 8.25 9.88 -2.99
C VAL A 110 9.74 9.80 -2.67
N SER A 111 10.46 8.81 -3.20
CA SER A 111 11.91 8.66 -3.03
C SER A 111 12.67 9.91 -3.49
N LYS A 112 12.31 10.46 -4.66
CA LYS A 112 12.89 11.71 -5.16
C LYS A 112 12.57 12.90 -4.27
N ALA A 113 11.32 13.01 -3.79
CA ALA A 113 10.90 14.09 -2.93
C ALA A 113 11.67 14.08 -1.59
N LEU A 114 11.78 12.93 -0.94
CA LEU A 114 12.52 12.76 0.31
C LEU A 114 14.02 13.03 0.12
N SER A 115 14.61 12.50 -0.94
CA SER A 115 16.01 12.77 -1.30
C SER A 115 16.27 14.26 -1.50
N SER A 116 15.37 14.98 -2.19
CA SER A 116 15.48 16.42 -2.42
C SER A 116 15.34 17.25 -1.14
N ALA A 117 14.61 16.73 -0.15
CA ALA A 117 14.45 17.34 1.17
C ALA A 117 15.62 17.02 2.13
N GLY A 118 16.59 16.20 1.71
CA GLY A 118 17.68 15.74 2.57
C GLY A 118 17.22 14.79 3.68
N LEU A 119 16.03 14.19 3.54
CA LEU A 119 15.49 13.24 4.50
C LEU A 119 15.96 11.82 4.14
N PRO A 120 16.43 11.03 5.12
CA PRO A 120 16.66 9.62 4.88
C PRO A 120 15.31 8.97 4.57
N ASN A 121 15.29 8.11 3.56
CA ASN A 121 14.09 7.39 3.14
C ASN A 121 13.86 6.13 4.00
N ASP A 122 14.35 6.16 5.24
CA ASP A 122 14.47 5.01 6.12
C ASP A 122 13.09 4.67 6.71
N ARG A 123 12.31 3.85 6.00
CA ARG A 123 11.25 3.07 6.65
C ARG A 123 11.91 1.86 7.29
N ALA A 124 12.74 2.11 8.30
CA ALA A 124 13.38 1.06 9.09
C ALA A 124 12.28 0.17 9.71
N LEU A 125 12.19 -1.06 9.24
CA LEU A 125 11.67 -2.15 10.07
C LEU A 125 12.55 -2.18 11.33
N PRO A 126 11.99 -2.27 12.55
CA PRO A 126 12.80 -2.49 13.73
C PRO A 126 13.63 -3.75 13.50
N ASP A 127 14.95 -3.64 13.69
CA ASP A 127 15.89 -4.73 13.56
C ASP A 127 15.37 -5.97 14.32
N ALA A 128 15.13 -7.07 13.61
CA ALA A 128 14.73 -8.35 14.22
C ALA A 128 15.82 -8.92 15.17
N ASN A 129 16.96 -8.23 15.30
CA ASN A 129 18.04 -8.56 16.22
C ASN A 129 17.89 -7.98 17.63
N ASP A 130 16.86 -7.19 17.93
CA ASP A 130 16.59 -6.72 19.30
C ASP A 130 15.82 -7.75 20.16
N VAL A 131 16.22 -9.03 20.06
CA VAL A 131 15.74 -10.13 20.93
C VAL A 131 16.82 -10.53 21.95
N SER A 132 17.81 -9.67 22.19
CA SER A 132 18.80 -9.86 23.25
C SER A 132 18.32 -9.33 24.61
N GLN A 133 17.17 -9.81 25.07
CA GLN A 133 16.80 -9.79 26.48
C GLN A 133 16.27 -11.16 26.90
N GLN A 134 17.18 -12.14 26.93
CA GLN A 134 16.95 -13.41 27.62
C GLN A 134 16.79 -13.14 29.12
N PRO A 135 15.70 -13.56 29.78
CA PRO A 135 15.56 -13.42 31.23
C PRO A 135 16.61 -14.29 31.94
N PRO A 136 17.15 -13.87 33.10
CA PRO A 136 18.12 -14.71 33.83
C PRO A 136 17.43 -16.01 34.29
N GLU A 137 18.01 -17.15 33.93
CA GLU A 137 17.56 -18.45 34.43
C GLU A 137 17.69 -18.52 35.96
N PRO A 138 16.69 -19.05 36.67
CA PRO A 138 16.76 -19.25 38.11
C PRO A 138 17.73 -20.39 38.44
N ARG A 139 18.66 -20.12 39.38
CA ARG A 139 19.42 -21.15 40.09
C ARG A 139 18.66 -21.61 41.34
#